data_AF-A0A930YBC5-F1
#
_entry.id   AF-A0A930YBC5-F1
#
_cell.length_a   1.000
_cell.length_b   1.000
_cell.length_c   1.000
_cell.angle_alpha   90.00
_cell.angle_beta   90.00
_cell.angle_gamma   90.00
#
_symmetry.space_group_name_H-M   'P 1'
#
loop_
_entity.id
_entity.type
_entity.pdbx_description
1 polymer ?
#
loop_
_entity_poly.entity_id
_entity_poly.type
_entity_poly.pdbx_seq_one_letter_code
_entity_poly.pdbx_strand_id
1 'polypeptide(L)'
;MTTRPTLFLTVGLPGTGRTTEARRIEVERQALRLTKDEWVKALYGRDNPPSAADVLEGRLIEIGLRALQLGIDVVIDVGLWGRDERSALRQAAADLGAAAETRYFELPTHRHLGSRQSDRAVGSHGHTRSESIGVS
;
A
#
# COMPACT_ATOMS: atom_id res chain seq x y z
N MET A 1 -15.77 10.35 28.73
CA MET A 1 -16.44 9.54 27.70
C MET A 1 -15.36 9.11 26.73
N THR A 2 -15.02 7.83 26.69
CA THR A 2 -14.02 7.32 25.72
C THR A 2 -14.73 7.22 24.38
N THR A 3 -14.38 8.10 23.45
CA THR A 3 -14.88 8.05 22.08
C THR A 3 -14.44 6.75 21.43
N ARG A 4 -15.36 6.12 20.68
CA ARG A 4 -15.07 4.90 19.93
C ARG A 4 -14.13 5.27 18.77
N PRO A 5 -12.90 4.71 18.70
CA PRO A 5 -11.97 5.02 17.62
C PRO A 5 -12.45 4.43 16.29
N THR A 6 -12.01 5.02 15.18
CA THR A 6 -12.39 4.63 13.83
C THR A 6 -11.17 4.26 13.00
N LEU A 7 -11.25 3.10 12.33
CA LEU A 7 -10.33 2.68 11.29
C LEU A 7 -10.84 3.17 9.92
N PHE A 8 -10.11 4.08 9.30
CA PHE A 8 -10.34 4.55 7.94
C PHE A 8 -9.48 3.75 6.95
N LEU A 9 -10.13 2.99 6.08
CA LEU A 9 -9.50 2.26 5.00
C LEU A 9 -9.61 3.08 3.72
N THR A 10 -8.49 3.40 3.10
CA THR A 10 -8.48 4.13 1.83
C THR A 10 -8.20 3.19 0.67
N VAL A 11 -9.06 3.20 -0.35
CA VAL A 11 -9.01 2.26 -1.48
C VAL A 11 -9.00 3.04 -2.79
N GLY A 12 -8.03 2.80 -3.65
CA GLY A 12 -7.95 3.49 -4.94
C GLY A 12 -6.62 3.27 -5.64
N LEU A 13 -6.63 3.42 -6.97
CA LEU A 13 -5.42 3.31 -7.79
C LEU A 13 -4.44 4.46 -7.50
N PRO A 14 -3.14 4.28 -7.74
CA PRO A 14 -2.17 5.38 -7.67
C PRO A 14 -2.63 6.59 -8.49
N GLY A 15 -2.51 7.79 -7.92
CA GLY A 15 -2.92 9.04 -8.58
C GLY A 15 -4.41 9.40 -8.47
N THR A 16 -5.24 8.62 -7.78
CA THR A 16 -6.67 8.91 -7.54
C THR A 16 -6.93 9.94 -6.43
N GLY A 17 -5.88 10.51 -5.81
CA GLY A 17 -6.01 11.46 -4.71
C GLY A 17 -6.17 10.82 -3.32
N ARG A 18 -6.04 9.49 -3.21
CA ARG A 18 -6.16 8.74 -1.95
C ARG A 18 -5.28 9.31 -0.82
N THR A 19 -4.02 9.61 -1.11
CA THR A 19 -3.09 10.19 -0.11
C THR A 19 -3.48 11.59 0.33
N THR A 20 -4.07 12.40 -0.57
CA THR A 20 -4.63 13.72 -0.20
C THR A 20 -5.75 13.55 0.81
N GLU A 21 -6.61 12.58 0.58
CA GLU A 21 -7.76 12.30 1.43
C GLU A 21 -7.36 11.65 2.76
N ALA A 22 -6.37 10.76 2.75
CA ALA A 22 -5.78 10.21 3.96
C ALA A 22 -5.19 11.33 4.85
N ARG A 23 -4.51 12.32 4.26
CA ARG A 23 -4.01 13.51 4.97
C ARG A 23 -5.14 14.38 5.50
N ARG A 24 -6.24 14.51 4.77
CA ARG A 24 -7.42 15.24 5.24
C ARG A 24 -8.01 14.58 6.48
N ILE A 25 -8.19 13.26 6.44
CA ILE A 25 -8.69 12.46 7.58
C ILE A 25 -7.74 12.59 8.78
N GLU A 26 -6.43 12.47 8.57
CA GLU A 26 -5.41 12.69 9.61
C GLU A 26 -5.63 13.99 10.37
N VAL A 27 -5.82 15.10 9.65
CA VAL A 27 -6.02 16.42 10.26
C VAL A 27 -7.41 16.55 10.91
N GLU A 28 -8.48 16.21 10.18
CA GLU A 28 -9.86 16.41 10.63
C GLU A 28 -10.28 15.49 11.79
N ARG A 29 -9.68 14.31 11.89
CA ARG A 29 -9.98 13.30 12.92
C ARG A 29 -8.89 13.17 13.97
N GLN A 30 -7.79 13.93 13.84
CA GLN A 30 -6.58 13.71 14.64
C GLN A 30 -6.12 12.25 14.59
N ALA A 31 -6.22 11.64 13.40
CA ALA A 31 -5.98 10.23 13.18
C ALA A 31 -4.52 9.94 12.87
N LEU A 32 -3.99 8.81 13.34
CA LEU A 32 -2.69 8.30 12.94
C LEU A 32 -2.73 7.82 11.49
N ARG A 33 -2.01 8.49 10.59
CA ARG A 33 -1.87 8.05 9.20
C ARG A 33 -0.69 7.11 9.04
N LEU A 34 -0.96 5.93 8.49
CA LEU A 34 0.03 4.91 8.20
C LEU A 34 0.06 4.68 6.69
N THR A 35 1.12 5.16 6.04
CA THR A 35 1.31 5.04 4.59
C THR A 35 2.59 4.31 4.26
N LYS A 36 2.52 3.40 3.28
CA LYS A 36 3.69 2.63 2.83
C LYS A 36 4.74 3.51 2.17
N ASP A 37 4.31 4.51 1.40
CA ASP A 37 5.19 5.32 0.55
C ASP A 37 6.25 6.09 1.36
N GLU A 38 5.87 6.61 2.53
CA GLU A 38 6.79 7.34 3.42
C GLU A 38 7.86 6.42 4.01
N TRP A 39 7.47 5.21 4.41
CA TRP A 39 8.39 4.24 4.98
C TRP A 39 9.32 3.61 3.93
N VAL A 40 8.80 3.27 2.75
CA VAL A 40 9.65 2.78 1.65
C VAL A 40 10.70 3.83 1.30
N LYS A 41 10.27 5.09 1.13
CA LYS A 41 11.19 6.19 0.83
C LYS A 41 12.22 6.42 1.93
N ALA A 42 11.83 6.31 3.20
CA ALA A 42 12.73 6.50 4.33
C ALA A 42 13.76 5.36 4.46
N LEU A 43 13.35 4.12 4.22
CA LEU A 43 14.19 2.92 4.43
C LEU A 43 15.03 2.57 3.19
N TYR A 44 14.51 2.79 1.99
CA TYR A 44 15.11 2.33 0.73
C TYR A 44 15.39 3.46 -0.28
N GLY A 45 15.03 4.70 0.06
CA GLY A 45 15.30 5.85 -0.81
C GLY A 45 14.52 5.78 -2.13
N ARG A 46 15.26 5.56 -3.24
CA ARG A 46 14.66 5.37 -4.58
C ARG A 46 14.40 3.89 -4.91
N ASP A 47 14.98 2.98 -4.14
CA ASP A 47 14.77 1.56 -4.32
C ASP A 47 13.41 1.18 -3.71
N ASN A 48 12.71 0.25 -4.35
CA ASN A 48 11.42 -0.27 -3.85
C ASN A 48 11.39 -1.79 -3.99
N PRO A 49 12.13 -2.52 -3.11
CA PRO A 49 12.19 -3.97 -3.19
C PRO A 49 10.81 -4.58 -2.86
N PRO A 50 10.21 -5.39 -3.76
CA PRO A 50 8.87 -5.95 -3.56
C PRO A 50 8.72 -6.76 -2.27
N SER A 51 9.75 -7.48 -1.84
CA SER A 51 9.74 -8.28 -0.61
C SER A 51 9.66 -7.45 0.68
N ALA A 52 10.17 -6.21 0.67
CA ALA A 52 10.04 -5.31 1.81
C ALA A 52 8.64 -4.70 1.90
N ALA A 53 7.96 -4.65 0.76
CA ALA A 53 6.69 -4.01 0.58
C ALA A 53 5.60 -4.72 1.40
N ASP A 54 5.53 -6.05 1.34
CA ASP A 54 4.55 -6.87 2.07
C ASP A 54 4.81 -6.85 3.58
N VAL A 55 6.09 -6.96 3.99
CA VAL A 55 6.49 -6.92 5.40
C VAL A 55 6.10 -5.57 6.02
N LEU A 56 6.35 -4.48 5.29
CA LEU A 56 6.01 -3.14 5.75
C LEU A 56 4.50 -2.97 5.90
N GLU A 57 3.69 -3.46 4.96
CA GLU A 57 2.23 -3.43 5.08
C GLU A 57 1.74 -4.16 6.32
N GLY A 58 2.22 -5.39 6.56
CA GLY A 58 1.91 -6.15 7.77
C GLY A 58 2.23 -5.38 9.04
N ARG A 59 3.41 -4.76 9.13
CA ARG A 59 3.81 -3.97 10.31
C ARG A 59 2.97 -2.71 10.50
N LEU A 60 2.62 -2.01 9.43
CA LEU A 60 1.76 -0.84 9.51
C LEU A 60 0.36 -1.20 10.00
N ILE A 61 -0.19 -2.34 9.54
CA ILE A 61 -1.46 -2.85 10.05
C ILE A 61 -1.38 -3.12 11.56
N GLU A 62 -0.36 -3.85 12.01
CA GLU A 62 -0.17 -4.18 13.44
C GLU A 62 -0.11 -2.92 14.31
N ILE A 63 0.64 -1.90 13.87
CA ILE A 63 0.72 -0.60 14.53
C ILE A 63 -0.66 0.08 14.58
N GLY A 64 -1.39 0.07 13.47
CA GLY A 64 -2.74 0.65 13.38
C GLY A 64 -3.72 -0.01 14.34
N LEU A 65 -3.77 -1.34 14.37
CA LEU A 65 -4.62 -2.07 15.31
C LEU A 65 -4.26 -1.77 16.77
N ARG A 66 -2.97 -1.62 17.08
CA ARG A 66 -2.55 -1.21 18.43
C ARG A 66 -2.98 0.22 18.76
N ALA A 67 -2.93 1.15 17.81
CA ALA A 67 -3.39 2.52 18.02
C ALA A 67 -4.91 2.57 18.27
N LEU A 68 -5.71 1.76 17.57
CA LEU A 68 -7.15 1.63 17.85
C LEU A 68 -7.42 1.15 19.28
N GLN A 69 -6.67 0.17 19.78
CA GLN A 69 -6.78 -0.28 21.18
C GLN A 69 -6.50 0.84 22.20
N LEU A 70 -5.69 1.81 21.81
CA LEU A 70 -5.35 2.98 22.63
C LEU A 70 -6.35 4.14 22.46
N GLY A 71 -7.42 3.95 21.67
CA GLY A 71 -8.45 4.96 21.44
C GLY A 71 -8.09 6.01 20.39
N ILE A 72 -7.12 5.72 19.52
CA ILE A 72 -6.65 6.63 18.47
C ILE A 72 -7.30 6.25 17.15
N ASP A 73 -7.88 7.22 16.43
CA ASP A 73 -8.35 7.02 15.06
C ASP A 73 -7.18 6.70 14.13
N VAL A 74 -7.37 5.83 13.16
CA VAL A 74 -6.28 5.37 12.27
C VAL A 74 -6.72 5.46 10.82
N VAL A 75 -5.84 5.95 9.94
CA VAL A 75 -6.04 5.88 8.49
C VAL A 75 -4.92 5.08 7.82
N ILE A 76 -5.31 4.02 7.12
CA ILE A 76 -4.41 3.12 6.39
C ILE A 76 -4.38 3.53 4.90
N ASP A 77 -3.20 3.93 4.41
CA ASP A 77 -2.92 4.43 3.05
C ASP A 77 -1.76 3.66 2.40
N VAL A 78 -1.96 2.35 2.13
CA VAL A 78 -0.86 1.44 1.72
C VAL A 78 -0.96 0.82 0.32
N GLY A 79 -1.90 1.22 -0.55
CA GLY A 79 -1.77 0.91 -1.99
C GLY A 79 -2.67 -0.18 -2.55
N LEU A 80 -2.74 -1.36 -1.93
CA LEU A 80 -3.12 -2.60 -2.62
C LEU A 80 -4.00 -3.51 -1.75
N TRP A 81 -5.33 -3.47 -1.89
CA TRP A 81 -6.20 -4.21 -0.96
C TRP A 81 -7.34 -4.91 -1.66
N GLY A 82 -7.24 -6.25 -1.73
CA GLY A 82 -8.30 -7.14 -2.18
C GLY A 82 -9.54 -7.06 -1.27
N ARG A 83 -10.70 -7.51 -1.77
CA ARG A 83 -11.96 -7.48 -1.01
C ARG A 83 -11.87 -8.22 0.33
N ASP A 84 -11.12 -9.31 0.37
CA ASP A 84 -10.99 -10.17 1.54
C ASP A 84 -10.16 -9.51 2.63
N GLU A 85 -9.07 -8.85 2.25
CA GLU A 85 -8.19 -8.13 3.17
C GLU A 85 -8.91 -6.97 3.88
N ARG A 86 -9.70 -6.19 3.12
CA ARG A 86 -10.55 -5.14 3.70
C ARG A 86 -11.58 -5.71 4.66
N SER A 87 -12.09 -6.91 4.38
CA SER A 87 -13.05 -7.56 5.26
C SER A 87 -12.39 -8.05 6.54
N ALA A 88 -11.18 -8.61 6.44
CA ALA A 88 -10.37 -9.00 7.59
C ALA A 88 -10.05 -7.81 8.51
N LEU A 89 -9.63 -6.67 7.96
CA LEU A 89 -9.36 -5.47 8.78
C LEU A 89 -10.60 -4.88 9.44
N ARG A 90 -11.73 -4.83 8.73
CA ARG A 90 -12.98 -4.36 9.34
C ARG A 90 -13.39 -5.27 10.50
N GLN A 91 -13.22 -6.58 10.35
CA GLN A 91 -13.48 -7.52 11.44
C GLN A 91 -12.51 -7.30 12.60
N ALA A 92 -11.21 -7.17 12.33
CA ALA A 92 -10.20 -6.90 13.34
C ALA A 92 -10.50 -5.61 14.12
N ALA A 93 -10.90 -4.52 13.44
CA ALA A 93 -11.33 -3.29 14.11
C ALA A 93 -12.58 -3.50 14.99
N ALA A 94 -13.56 -4.26 14.49
CA ALA A 94 -14.77 -4.57 15.24
C ALA A 94 -14.48 -5.39 16.51
N ASP A 95 -13.57 -6.35 16.43
CA ASP A 95 -13.12 -7.16 17.57
C ASP A 95 -12.44 -6.32 18.66
N LEU A 96 -11.85 -5.18 18.27
CA LEU A 96 -11.27 -4.18 19.18
C LEU A 96 -12.29 -3.15 19.69
N GLY A 97 -13.57 -3.29 19.33
CA GLY A 97 -14.63 -2.32 19.63
C GLY A 97 -14.54 -1.03 18.82
N ALA A 98 -13.65 -0.93 17.83
CA ALA A 98 -13.52 0.22 16.95
C ALA A 98 -14.59 0.23 15.84
N ALA A 99 -14.88 1.39 15.27
CA ALA A 99 -15.63 1.53 14.04
C ALA A 99 -14.69 1.32 12.84
N ALA A 100 -15.24 1.03 11.66
CA ALA A 100 -14.45 0.95 10.44
C ALA A 100 -15.20 1.58 9.25
N GLU A 101 -14.53 2.47 8.53
CA GLU A 101 -15.05 3.16 7.35
C GLU A 101 -14.14 2.90 6.14
N THR A 102 -14.72 2.56 4.99
CA THR A 102 -13.95 2.41 3.74
C THR A 102 -14.25 3.58 2.80
N ARG A 103 -13.20 4.26 2.36
CA ARG A 103 -13.26 5.39 1.42
C ARG A 103 -12.69 4.94 0.07
N TYR A 104 -13.53 4.90 -0.96
CA TYR A 104 -13.17 4.51 -2.31
C TYR A 104 -12.84 5.73 -3.17
N PHE A 105 -11.74 5.64 -3.93
CA PHE A 105 -11.22 6.68 -4.82
C PHE A 105 -11.01 6.07 -6.20
N GLU A 106 -11.87 6.44 -7.14
CA GLU A 106 -11.77 6.03 -8.54
C GLU A 106 -11.43 7.25 -9.38
N LEU A 107 -10.66 7.06 -10.45
CA LEU A 107 -10.55 8.09 -11.48
C LEU A 107 -11.91 8.17 -12.18
N PRO A 108 -12.51 9.37 -12.37
CA PRO A 108 -13.65 9.50 -13.27
C PRO A 108 -13.21 8.95 -14.64
N THR A 109 -14.07 8.10 -15.23
CA THR A 109 -13.81 7.16 -16.33
C THR A 109 -13.51 7.83 -17.67
N HIS A 110 -12.53 8.73 -17.73
CA HIS A 110 -12.10 9.42 -18.95
C HIS A 110 -10.58 9.68 -19.03
N ARG A 111 -9.77 8.81 -18.42
CA ARG A 111 -8.34 8.76 -18.75
C ARG A 111 -7.80 7.34 -18.64
N HIS A 112 -7.90 6.61 -19.75
CA HIS A 112 -7.06 5.45 -20.00
C HIS A 112 -5.60 5.93 -20.00
N LEU A 113 -4.90 5.83 -18.87
CA LEU A 113 -3.44 5.86 -18.87
C LEU A 113 -2.97 4.49 -19.35
N GLY A 114 -2.82 4.39 -20.67
CA GLY A 114 -2.19 3.25 -21.31
C GLY A 114 -0.77 3.01 -20.79
N SER A 115 -0.50 1.76 -20.46
CA SER A 115 0.76 1.04 -20.67
C SER A 115 2.06 1.80 -20.36
N ARG A 116 2.53 1.74 -19.09
CA ARG A 116 3.98 1.78 -18.76
C ARG A 116 4.29 1.03 -17.46
N GLN A 117 4.11 -0.29 -17.44
CA GLN A 117 4.89 -1.14 -16.51
C GLN A 117 4.97 -2.60 -17.01
N SER A 118 5.56 -2.79 -18.18
CA SER A 118 5.98 -4.11 -18.65
C SER A 118 7.08 -3.92 -19.69
N ASP A 119 8.24 -3.41 -19.26
CA ASP A 119 9.44 -3.47 -20.09
C ASP A 119 10.71 -3.29 -19.25
N ARG A 120 10.99 -4.26 -18.38
CA ARG A 120 12.36 -4.62 -17.92
C ARG A 120 12.38 -6.07 -17.46
N ALA A 121 12.22 -7.00 -18.39
CA ALA A 121 12.63 -8.39 -18.21
C ALA A 121 12.76 -9.11 -19.57
N VAL A 122 13.81 -8.81 -20.33
CA VAL A 122 14.44 -9.82 -21.21
C VAL A 122 15.95 -9.64 -21.09
N GLY A 123 16.50 -10.17 -20.01
CA GLY A 123 17.92 -10.49 -19.89
C GLY A 123 18.01 -11.96 -19.56
N SER A 124 18.08 -12.83 -20.57
CA SER A 124 18.49 -14.22 -20.38
C SER A 124 18.84 -14.92 -21.69
N HIS A 125 20.16 -15.16 -21.84
CA HIS A 125 20.80 -16.39 -22.32
C HIS A 125 20.58 -16.90 -23.74
N GLY A 126 21.71 -17.06 -24.45
CA GLY A 126 21.88 -18.14 -25.42
C GLY A 126 22.90 -17.86 -26.52
N HIS A 127 24.19 -18.13 -26.31
CA HIS A 127 24.91 -19.17 -27.07
C HIS A 127 26.42 -19.17 -26.80
N THR A 128 26.85 -20.18 -26.05
CA THR A 128 28.15 -20.84 -26.22
C THR A 128 28.12 -21.75 -27.46
N ARG A 129 29.06 -21.58 -28.38
CA ARG A 129 29.65 -22.62 -29.27
C ARG A 129 30.93 -22.00 -29.86
N SER A 130 32.10 -22.44 -29.40
CA SER A 130 32.86 -23.62 -29.85
C SER A 130 33.79 -23.29 -31.00
N GLU A 131 35.04 -23.65 -30.76
CA GLU A 131 36.22 -23.63 -31.60
C GLU A 131 35.98 -24.07 -33.06
N SER A 132 36.73 -23.43 -33.96
CA SER A 132 37.30 -24.14 -35.12
C SER A 132 38.62 -23.50 -35.52
N ILE A 133 39.67 -24.28 -35.27
CA ILE A 133 41.03 -24.20 -35.81
C ILE A 133 40.99 -24.29 -37.34
N GLY A 134 41.88 -23.57 -38.04
CA GLY A 134 42.51 -24.10 -39.26
C GLY A 134 42.73 -23.18 -40.47
N VAL A 135 43.97 -22.72 -40.61
CA VAL A 135 44.83 -22.68 -41.82
C VAL A 135 44.36 -21.92 -43.09
N SER A 136 45.06 -20.84 -43.43
CA SER A 136 46.08 -20.80 -44.51
C SER A 136 46.90 -19.51 -44.42
#